data_AF-A0AA92NSQ3-F1
#
_entry.id   AF-A0AA92NSQ3-F1
#
_cell.length_a   1.000
_cell.length_b   1.000
_cell.length_c   1.000
_cell.angle_alpha   90.00
_cell.angle_beta   90.00
_cell.angle_gamma   90.00
#
_symmetry.space_group_name_H-M   'P 1'
#
loop_
_entity.id
_entity.type
_entity.pdbx_description
1 polymer ?
#
loop_
_entity_poly.entity_id
_entity_poly.type
_entity_poly.pdbx_seq_one_letter_code
_entity_poly.pdbx_strand_id
1 'polypeptide(L)'
;MIEVIVSRAQHGIHEISISGHANAGAYGADIVCSAVSGISFGILNAIQPLTGITPDVAVAQEGGGFLKWSLSSSDDEATREKQQLLAESMVIALLSVEANYGKYVKVNDRKWQGGV
;
A
#
# COMPACT_ATOMS: atom_id res chain seq x y z
N MET A 1 5.33 15.04 -0.79
CA MET A 1 4.52 14.32 0.22
C MET A 1 4.04 13.05 -0.45
N ILE A 2 4.16 11.93 0.23
CA ILE A 2 3.63 10.63 -0.20
C ILE A 2 2.16 10.58 0.17
N GLU A 3 1.33 10.15 -0.75
CA GLU A 3 -0.10 9.94 -0.49
C GLU A 3 -0.44 8.47 -0.71
N VAL A 4 -1.13 7.88 0.26
CA VAL A 4 -1.69 6.53 0.19
C VAL A 4 -3.20 6.66 0.22
N ILE A 5 -3.89 6.11 -0.77
CA ILE A 5 -5.35 6.08 -0.84
C ILE A 5 -5.79 4.62 -0.83
N VAL A 6 -6.68 4.28 0.09
CA VAL A 6 -7.27 2.95 0.23
C VAL A 6 -8.75 3.03 -0.15
N SER A 7 -9.10 2.40 -1.27
CA SER A 7 -10.49 2.22 -1.69
C SER A 7 -11.01 0.89 -1.18
N ARG A 8 -12.20 0.91 -0.55
CA ARG A 8 -12.84 -0.26 0.03
C ARG A 8 -14.20 -0.51 -0.62
N ALA A 9 -14.52 -1.77 -0.86
CA ALA A 9 -15.80 -2.27 -1.37
C ALA A 9 -16.47 -3.17 -0.31
N GLN A 10 -17.57 -3.84 -0.69
CA GLN A 10 -18.34 -4.71 0.22
C GLN A 10 -17.48 -5.78 0.91
N HIS A 11 -16.46 -6.29 0.24
CA HIS A 11 -15.64 -7.42 0.70
C HIS A 11 -14.23 -7.01 1.18
N GLY A 12 -14.02 -5.74 1.53
CA GLY A 12 -12.75 -5.25 2.06
C GLY A 12 -12.05 -4.26 1.13
N ILE A 13 -10.72 -4.27 1.13
CA ILE A 13 -9.90 -3.40 0.28
C ILE A 13 -10.08 -3.82 -1.17
N HIS A 14 -10.43 -2.87 -2.02
CA HIS A 14 -10.54 -3.05 -3.47
C HIS A 14 -9.30 -2.52 -4.20
N GLU A 15 -8.72 -1.42 -3.71
CA GLU A 15 -7.55 -0.80 -4.33
C GLU A 15 -6.69 -0.10 -3.28
N ILE A 16 -5.37 -0.18 -3.46
CA ILE A 16 -4.39 0.65 -2.75
C ILE A 16 -3.58 1.41 -3.79
N SER A 17 -3.57 2.74 -3.72
CA SER A 17 -2.72 3.58 -4.57
C SER A 17 -1.75 4.40 -3.74
N ILE A 18 -0.50 4.49 -4.19
CA ILE A 18 0.59 5.19 -3.53
C ILE A 18 1.29 6.10 -4.54
N SER A 19 1.30 7.41 -4.28
CA SER A 19 1.95 8.41 -5.12
C SER A 19 3.08 9.14 -4.38
N GLY A 20 4.07 9.62 -5.11
CA GLY A 20 5.15 10.46 -4.57
C GLY A 20 6.25 9.72 -3.80
N HIS A 21 6.27 8.38 -3.85
CA HIS A 21 7.19 7.51 -3.10
C HIS A 21 8.59 7.37 -3.71
N ALA A 22 8.83 7.93 -4.90
CA ALA A 22 10.11 7.91 -5.62
C ALA A 22 10.70 9.31 -5.83
N ASN A 23 10.24 10.31 -5.07
CA ASN A 23 10.84 11.64 -5.09
C ASN A 23 12.22 11.62 -4.41
N ALA A 24 13.22 12.22 -5.05
CA ALA A 24 14.49 12.59 -4.41
C ALA A 24 14.21 13.80 -3.50
N GLY A 25 14.04 13.56 -2.21
CA GLY A 25 13.66 14.58 -1.24
C GLY A 25 14.85 15.14 -0.47
N ALA A 26 14.60 16.11 0.40
CA ALA A 26 15.59 16.54 1.38
C ALA A 26 15.89 15.42 2.39
N TYR A 27 17.02 15.51 3.09
CA TYR A 27 17.43 14.56 4.13
C TYR A 27 16.26 14.23 5.09
N GLY A 28 15.96 12.94 5.26
CA GLY A 28 14.81 12.43 6.02
C GLY A 28 13.61 12.02 5.16
N ALA A 29 13.34 12.71 4.04
CA ALA A 29 12.29 12.29 3.10
C ALA A 29 12.65 10.98 2.39
N ASP A 30 13.93 10.79 2.04
CA ASP A 30 14.43 9.57 1.39
C ASP A 30 14.28 8.31 2.26
N ILE A 31 14.36 8.45 3.59
CA ILE A 31 14.13 7.36 4.55
C ILE A 31 12.65 6.94 4.51
N VAL A 32 11.73 7.90 4.44
CA VAL A 32 10.28 7.62 4.36
C VAL A 32 9.93 7.01 3.00
N CYS A 33 10.49 7.53 1.89
CA CYS A 33 10.34 6.93 0.55
C CYS A 33 10.81 5.47 0.53
N SER A 34 11.97 5.19 1.14
CA SER A 34 12.52 3.84 1.25
C SER A 34 11.64 2.92 2.08
N ALA A 35 11.12 3.39 3.22
CA ALA A 35 10.21 2.62 4.07
C ALA A 35 8.90 2.29 3.35
N VAL A 36 8.26 3.28 2.72
CA VAL A 36 7.01 3.07 1.95
C VAL A 36 7.24 2.11 0.79
N SER A 37 8.33 2.27 0.04
CA SER A 37 8.67 1.38 -1.07
C SER A 37 8.95 -0.05 -0.59
N GLY A 38 9.74 -0.20 0.48
CA GLY A 38 10.08 -1.49 1.06
C GLY A 38 8.84 -2.25 1.57
N ILE A 39 7.93 -1.58 2.26
CA ILE A 39 6.66 -2.16 2.72
C ILE A 39 5.82 -2.59 1.51
N SER A 40 5.63 -1.68 0.54
CA SER A 40 4.69 -1.89 -0.57
C SER A 40 5.17 -3.01 -1.49
N PHE A 41 6.40 -2.92 -1.99
CA PHE A 41 6.97 -3.95 -2.86
C PHE A 41 7.24 -5.26 -2.10
N GLY A 42 7.59 -5.19 -0.82
CA GLY A 42 7.76 -6.38 0.01
C GLY A 42 6.48 -7.21 0.10
N ILE A 43 5.34 -6.57 0.37
CA ILE A 43 4.04 -7.25 0.37
C ILE A 43 3.66 -7.73 -1.03
N LEU A 44 3.79 -6.88 -2.06
CA LEU A 44 3.42 -7.27 -3.43
C LEU A 44 4.21 -8.49 -3.94
N ASN A 45 5.51 -8.52 -3.68
CA ASN A 45 6.37 -9.64 -4.04
C ASN A 45 6.03 -10.91 -3.26
N ALA A 46 5.44 -10.80 -2.07
CA ALA A 46 5.03 -11.94 -1.26
C ALA A 46 3.69 -12.55 -1.68
N ILE A 47 2.84 -11.84 -2.45
CA ILE A 47 1.52 -12.33 -2.85
C ILE A 47 1.63 -13.63 -3.65
N GLN A 48 2.39 -13.64 -4.76
CA GLN A 48 2.48 -14.82 -5.62
C GLN A 48 3.07 -16.04 -4.87
N PRO A 49 4.19 -15.95 -4.13
CA PRO A 49 4.75 -17.10 -3.41
C PRO A 49 3.86 -17.63 -2.28
N LEU A 50 3.09 -16.77 -1.60
CA LEU A 50 2.26 -17.18 -0.46
C LEU A 50 0.85 -17.63 -0.84
N THR A 51 0.32 -17.13 -1.96
CA THR A 51 -1.09 -17.30 -2.33
C THR A 51 -1.29 -17.98 -3.67
N GLY A 52 -0.27 -18.02 -4.53
CA GLY A 52 -0.39 -18.48 -5.92
C GLY A 52 -1.01 -17.46 -6.87
N ILE A 53 -1.37 -16.27 -6.40
CA ILE A 53 -2.05 -15.23 -7.17
C ILE A 53 -1.05 -14.23 -7.76
N THR A 54 -1.21 -13.90 -9.03
CA THR A 54 -0.50 -12.76 -9.64
C THR A 54 -1.25 -11.48 -9.26
N PRO A 55 -0.63 -10.54 -8.52
CA PRO A 55 -1.31 -9.29 -8.18
C PRO A 55 -1.45 -8.39 -9.41
N ASP A 56 -2.60 -7.73 -9.56
CA ASP A 56 -2.79 -6.69 -10.56
C ASP A 56 -2.18 -5.38 -10.07
N VAL A 57 -0.99 -5.07 -10.59
CA VAL A 57 -0.19 -3.91 -10.17
C VAL A 57 0.14 -3.02 -11.37
N ALA A 58 -0.19 -1.74 -11.25
CA ALA A 58 0.28 -0.70 -12.17
C ALA A 58 1.35 0.15 -11.48
N VAL A 59 2.47 0.40 -12.17
CA VAL A 59 3.56 1.25 -11.70
C VAL A 59 3.94 2.29 -12.75
N ALA A 60 4.27 3.51 -12.31
CA ALA A 60 4.83 4.55 -13.16
C ALA A 60 5.91 5.32 -12.38
N GLN A 61 6.98 5.72 -13.06
CA GLN A 61 8.09 6.46 -12.43
C GLN A 61 7.90 7.98 -12.54
N GLU A 62 7.12 8.44 -13.50
CA GLU A 62 6.83 9.86 -13.71
C GLU A 62 6.09 10.47 -12.51
N GLY A 63 6.27 11.78 -12.30
CA GLY A 63 5.57 12.52 -11.23
C GLY A 63 5.99 12.15 -9.80
N GLY A 64 7.16 11.53 -9.62
CA GLY A 64 7.66 11.15 -8.30
C GLY A 64 7.24 9.75 -7.85
N GLY A 65 6.87 8.88 -8.79
CA GLY A 65 6.52 7.48 -8.54
C GLY A 65 5.05 7.27 -8.22
N PHE A 66 4.46 6.28 -8.86
CA PHE A 66 3.09 5.82 -8.66
C PHE A 66 3.05 4.30 -8.62
N LEU A 67 2.27 3.77 -7.68
CA LEU A 67 1.99 2.35 -7.52
C LEU A 67 0.51 2.19 -7.25
N LYS A 68 -0.12 1.23 -7.92
CA LYS A 68 -1.51 0.88 -7.70
C LYS A 68 -1.65 -0.62 -7.67
N TRP A 69 -2.24 -1.14 -6.61
CA TRP A 69 -2.61 -2.54 -6.50
C TRP A 69 -4.13 -2.65 -6.51
N SER A 70 -4.67 -3.25 -7.58
CA SER A 70 -6.08 -3.62 -7.66
C SER A 70 -6.25 -5.03 -7.09
N LEU A 71 -7.11 -5.18 -6.09
CA LEU A 71 -7.44 -6.50 -5.55
C LEU A 71 -8.54 -7.12 -6.41
N SER A 72 -8.21 -8.24 -7.05
CA SER A 72 -9.16 -9.03 -7.81
C SER A 72 -10.19 -9.66 -6.88
N SER A 73 -11.44 -9.72 -7.33
CA SER A 73 -12.44 -10.58 -6.70
C SER A 73 -12.08 -12.04 -6.97
N SER A 74 -11.79 -12.79 -5.93
CA SER A 74 -11.69 -14.26 -5.98
C SER A 74 -12.97 -14.88 -5.44
N ASP A 75 -13.52 -15.84 -6.19
CA ASP A 75 -14.63 -16.67 -5.74
C ASP A 75 -14.19 -17.63 -4.63
N ASP A 76 -12.91 -18.01 -4.58
CA ASP A 76 -12.33 -18.75 -3.47
C ASP A 76 -12.11 -17.83 -2.26
N GLU A 77 -12.85 -18.12 -1.19
CA GLU A 77 -12.84 -17.39 0.07
C GLU A 77 -11.47 -17.44 0.76
N ALA A 78 -10.81 -18.59 0.78
CA ALA A 78 -9.51 -18.73 1.44
C ALA A 78 -8.43 -17.87 0.75
N THR A 79 -8.45 -17.83 -0.57
CA THR A 79 -7.59 -16.96 -1.40
C THR A 79 -7.89 -15.49 -1.15
N ARG A 80 -9.18 -15.11 -1.11
CA ARG A 80 -9.62 -13.74 -0.82
C ARG A 80 -9.18 -13.26 0.56
N GLU A 81 -9.33 -14.10 1.59
CA GLU A 81 -8.90 -13.78 2.96
C GLU A 81 -7.40 -13.53 3.05
N LYS A 82 -6.58 -14.34 2.37
CA LYS A 82 -5.11 -14.14 2.32
C LYS A 82 -4.73 -12.82 1.65
N GLN A 83 -5.37 -12.46 0.54
CA GLN A 83 -5.13 -11.17 -0.12
C GLN A 83 -5.52 -10.00 0.78
N GLN A 84 -6.68 -10.08 1.43
CA GLN A 84 -7.13 -9.04 2.36
C GLN A 84 -6.20 -8.92 3.57
N LEU A 85 -5.70 -10.03 4.12
CA LEU A 85 -4.73 -10.01 5.21
C LEU A 85 -3.44 -9.29 4.80
N LEU A 86 -2.90 -9.59 3.61
CA LEU A 86 -1.70 -8.94 3.08
C LEU A 86 -1.94 -7.43 2.82
N ALA A 87 -3.11 -7.08 2.27
CA ALA A 87 -3.48 -5.68 2.02
C ALA A 87 -3.68 -4.89 3.31
N GLU A 88 -4.40 -5.43 4.29
CA GLU A 88 -4.56 -4.79 5.61
C GLU A 88 -3.21 -4.66 6.33
N SER A 89 -2.33 -5.67 6.20
CA SER A 89 -0.96 -5.60 6.75
C SER A 89 -0.15 -4.46 6.12
N MET A 90 -0.25 -4.26 4.81
CA MET A 90 0.37 -3.13 4.12
C MET A 90 -0.17 -1.79 4.67
N VAL A 91 -1.49 -1.64 4.78
CA VAL A 91 -2.12 -0.41 5.27
C VAL A 91 -1.71 -0.10 6.71
N ILE A 92 -1.74 -1.09 7.60
CA ILE A 92 -1.32 -0.94 9.01
C ILE A 92 0.17 -0.54 9.11
N ALA A 93 1.04 -1.14 8.31
CA ALA A 93 2.45 -0.78 8.28
C ALA A 93 2.65 0.67 7.79
N LEU A 94 1.90 1.10 6.77
CA LEU A 94 1.96 2.48 6.26
C LEU A 94 1.39 3.50 7.25
N LEU A 95 0.32 3.19 7.98
CA LEU A 95 -0.19 3.99 9.09
C LEU A 95 0.85 4.16 10.20
N SER A 96 1.63 3.10 10.48
CA SER A 96 2.73 3.17 11.45
C SER A 96 3.85 4.10 10.98
N VAL A 97 4.11 4.18 9.67
CA VAL A 97 5.02 5.20 9.11
C VAL A 97 4.42 6.60 9.26
N GLU A 98 3.14 6.80 8.96
CA GLU A 98 2.45 8.08 9.15
C GLU A 98 2.47 8.57 10.60
N ALA A 99 2.27 7.69 11.57
CA ALA A 99 2.30 8.05 12.99
C ALA A 99 3.63 8.70 13.41
N ASN A 100 4.74 8.26 12.82
CA ASN A 100 6.08 8.78 13.12
C ASN A 100 6.53 9.89 12.15
N TYR A 101 6.02 9.88 10.91
CA TYR A 101 6.51 10.69 9.80
C TYR A 101 5.40 11.39 9.01
N GLY A 102 4.27 11.73 9.66
CA GLY A 102 3.08 12.29 9.02
C GLY A 102 3.27 13.62 8.28
N LYS A 103 4.42 14.29 8.49
CA LYS A 103 4.86 15.43 7.66
C LYS A 103 5.17 15.02 6.21
N TYR A 104 5.54 13.76 5.99
CA TYR A 104 6.03 13.26 4.71
C TYR A 104 5.07 12.30 4.03
N VAL A 105 4.25 11.56 4.78
CA VAL A 105 3.28 10.58 4.26
C VAL A 105 1.91 10.81 4.87
N LYS A 106 0.86 10.64 4.06
CA LYS A 106 -0.53 10.67 4.50
C LYS A 106 -1.23 9.39 4.06
N VAL A 107 -1.94 8.74 4.97
CA VAL A 107 -2.78 7.57 4.65
C VAL A 107 -4.24 7.95 4.74
N ASN A 108 -4.97 7.75 3.64
CA ASN A 108 -6.39 8.02 3.50
C ASN A 108 -7.14 6.70 3.39
N ASP A 109 -7.66 6.22 4.52
CA ASP A 109 -8.49 5.03 4.60
C ASP A 109 -9.73 5.32 5.45
N ARG A 110 -10.91 4.91 4.99
CA ARG A 110 -12.18 5.07 5.72
C ARG A 110 -12.27 4.17 6.96
N LYS A 111 -11.57 3.03 7.00
CA LYS A 111 -11.63 2.11 8.15
C LYS A 111 -10.76 2.56 9.31
N TRP A 112 -9.54 2.99 9.03
CA TRP A 112 -8.50 3.27 10.02
C TRP A 112 -8.26 4.78 10.23
N GLN A 113 -9.32 5.60 10.15
CA GLN A 113 -9.18 7.05 10.33
C GLN A 113 -8.66 7.39 11.73
N GLY A 114 -7.42 7.86 11.83
CA GLY A 114 -6.80 8.31 13.09
C GLY A 114 -5.70 7.40 13.64
N GLY A 115 -5.31 6.34 12.92
CA GLY A 115 -4.26 5.41 13.34
C GLY A 115 -4.81 4.05 13.76
N VAL A 116 -3.93 3.21 14.33
CA VAL A 116 -4.25 1.90 14.91
C VAL A 116 -4.43 2.05 16.42
#